data_AF-A0A7W0NDR7-F1
#
_entry.id   AF-A0A7W0NDR7-F1
#
_cell.length_a   1.000
_cell.length_b   1.000
_cell.length_c   1.000
_cell.angle_alpha   90.00
_cell.angle_beta   90.00
_cell.angle_gamma   90.00
#
_symmetry.space_group_name_H-M   'P 1'
#
loop_
_entity.id
_entity.type
_entity.pdbx_description
1 polymer ?
#
loop_
_entity_poly.entity_id
_entity_poly.type
_entity_poly.pdbx_seq_one_letter_code
_entity_poly.pdbx_strand_id
1 'polypeptide(L)'
;MDHVDPAAFEPGIPLLDAPHVGTGLDRNEFLSRRAEDFISEHGGAVSETALIAHVFGSSGSITLWRPLLQQLLGVTDALHVRADGWWEVASA
;
A
#
# COMPACT_ATOMS: atom_id res chain seq x y z
N MET A 1 2.22 -63.61 -10.94
CA MET A 1 1.79 -62.28 -11.42
C MET A 1 1.10 -61.62 -10.24
N ASP A 2 1.89 -61.31 -9.22
CA ASP A 2 2.72 -60.11 -9.08
C ASP A 2 1.87 -58.93 -8.59
N HIS A 3 2.17 -58.56 -7.36
CA HIS A 3 1.61 -57.45 -6.62
C HIS A 3 2.08 -56.14 -7.25
N VAL A 4 1.14 -55.36 -7.81
CA VAL A 4 1.38 -53.96 -8.12
C VAL A 4 0.49 -53.11 -7.20
N ASP A 5 1.14 -52.52 -6.21
CA ASP A 5 0.69 -51.32 -5.52
C ASP A 5 1.33 -50.15 -6.27
N PRO A 6 0.56 -49.15 -6.74
CA PRO A 6 1.16 -47.88 -7.05
C PRO A 6 0.32 -46.76 -6.44
N ALA A 7 0.64 -46.41 -5.18
CA ALA A 7 1.14 -45.08 -4.85
C ALA A 7 1.01 -44.02 -5.97
N ALA A 8 -0.22 -43.59 -6.26
CA ALA A 8 -0.51 -42.40 -7.05
C ALA A 8 -1.54 -41.50 -6.34
N PHE A 9 -1.67 -41.69 -5.02
CA PHE A 9 -2.03 -40.59 -4.13
C PHE A 9 -0.79 -39.68 -4.09
N GLU A 10 -0.58 -38.90 -5.14
CA GLU A 10 0.29 -37.73 -5.05
C GLU A 10 -0.55 -36.60 -4.44
N PRO A 11 -0.41 -36.27 -3.14
CA PRO A 11 -0.82 -34.97 -2.62
C PRO A 11 0.12 -33.92 -3.20
N GLY A 12 -0.05 -33.63 -4.48
CA GLY A 12 0.91 -32.90 -5.29
C GLY A 12 0.22 -32.03 -6.33
N ILE A 13 -0.96 -31.48 -6.01
CA ILE A 13 -1.19 -30.12 -6.48
C ILE A 13 -0.32 -29.30 -5.54
N PRO A 14 0.84 -28.74 -5.96
CA PRO A 14 1.31 -27.57 -5.26
C PRO A 14 0.11 -26.65 -5.31
N LEU A 15 -0.48 -26.37 -4.13
CA LEU A 15 -1.17 -25.11 -3.93
C LEU A 15 -0.16 -24.12 -4.46
N LEU A 16 -0.35 -23.76 -5.72
CA LEU A 16 0.34 -22.69 -6.36
C LEU A 16 0.10 -21.57 -5.36
N ASP A 17 1.18 -21.29 -4.64
CA ASP A 17 1.51 -20.06 -3.99
C ASP A 17 1.45 -19.00 -5.10
N ALA A 18 0.23 -18.80 -5.60
CA ALA A 18 -0.17 -17.52 -6.07
C ALA A 18 0.07 -16.66 -4.83
N PRO A 19 1.01 -15.70 -4.85
CA PRO A 19 0.87 -14.59 -3.94
C PRO A 19 -0.57 -14.14 -4.16
N HIS A 20 -1.39 -14.41 -3.15
CA HIS A 20 -2.79 -14.01 -3.03
C HIS A 20 -2.87 -12.67 -3.71
N VAL A 21 -3.60 -12.61 -4.82
CA VAL A 21 -3.71 -11.42 -5.67
C VAL A 21 -3.65 -10.21 -4.75
N GLY A 22 -2.57 -9.43 -4.83
CA GLY A 22 -2.39 -8.25 -4.00
C GLY A 22 -3.40 -7.21 -4.44
N THR A 23 -4.65 -7.34 -3.98
CA THR A 23 -5.82 -6.76 -4.66
C THR A 23 -6.15 -5.35 -4.17
N GLY A 24 -5.31 -4.75 -3.33
CA GLY A 24 -5.46 -3.34 -2.96
C GLY A 24 -4.79 -2.95 -1.66
N LEU A 25 -4.62 -3.92 -0.75
CA LEU A 25 -3.95 -3.70 0.53
C LEU A 25 -2.44 -3.54 0.34
N ASP A 26 -1.79 -4.38 -0.48
CA ASP A 26 -0.35 -4.26 -0.80
C ASP A 26 -0.04 -2.98 -1.59
N ARG A 27 -0.98 -2.57 -2.46
CA ARG A 27 -0.88 -1.30 -3.17
C ARG A 27 -1.03 -0.12 -2.21
N ASN A 28 -1.98 -0.20 -1.28
CA ASN A 28 -2.16 0.84 -0.27
C ASN A 28 -0.91 0.95 0.60
N GLU A 29 -0.43 -0.16 1.15
CA GLU A 29 0.80 -0.20 1.94
C GLU A 29 2.01 0.36 1.16
N PHE A 30 2.14 0.02 -0.12
CA PHE A 30 3.17 0.59 -0.98
C PHE A 30 3.04 2.10 -1.15
N LEU A 31 1.82 2.63 -1.34
CA LEU A 31 1.59 4.07 -1.48
C LEU A 31 1.75 4.81 -0.14
N SER A 32 1.31 4.23 0.98
CA SER A 32 1.55 4.75 2.33
C SER A 32 3.03 4.82 2.64
N ARG A 33 3.77 3.74 2.37
CA ARG A 33 5.23 3.71 2.58
C ARG A 33 5.95 4.72 1.71
N ARG A 34 5.53 4.88 0.45
CA ARG A 34 6.06 5.91 -0.45
C ARG A 34 5.75 7.33 0.06
N ALA A 35 4.55 7.54 0.61
CA ALA A 35 4.19 8.79 1.25
C ALA A 35 5.10 9.05 2.45
N GLU A 36 5.19 8.11 3.41
CA GLU A 36 6.05 8.21 4.60
C GLU A 36 7.51 8.55 4.27
N ASP A 37 8.09 7.88 3.27
CA ASP A 37 9.45 8.12 2.81
C ASP A 37 9.60 9.56 2.32
N PHE A 38 8.68 10.03 1.46
CA PHE A 38 8.67 11.39 0.96
C PHE A 38 8.50 12.44 2.07
N ILE A 39 7.64 12.19 3.06
CA ILE A 39 7.47 13.10 4.19
C ILE A 39 8.76 13.16 5.04
N SER A 40 9.38 12.00 5.28
CA SER A 40 10.61 11.88 6.06
C SER A 40 11.79 12.58 5.37
N GLU A 41 11.95 12.40 4.05
CA GLU A 41 12.97 13.08 3.24
C GLU A 41 12.80 14.60 3.24
N HIS A 42 11.57 15.09 3.33
CA HIS A 42 11.24 16.52 3.37
C HIS A 42 11.26 17.14 4.78
N GLY A 43 11.74 16.43 5.79
CA GLY A 43 11.91 16.94 7.15
C GLY A 43 10.73 16.66 8.09
N GLY A 44 9.92 15.64 7.78
CA GLY A 44 8.86 15.13 8.65
C GLY A 44 7.47 15.74 8.44
N ALA A 45 7.32 16.74 7.56
CA ALA A 45 6.03 17.29 7.19
C ALA A 45 6.00 17.81 5.74
N VAL A 46 4.90 17.59 5.02
CA VAL A 46 4.70 18.10 3.64
C VAL A 46 3.27 18.56 3.41
N SER A 47 3.09 19.50 2.49
CA SER A 47 1.77 19.90 2.02
C SER A 47 1.06 18.74 1.31
N GLU A 48 -0.24 18.59 1.57
CA GLU A 48 -1.08 17.56 0.92
C GLU A 48 -1.00 17.60 -0.62
N THR A 49 -0.89 18.79 -1.20
CA THR A 49 -0.76 18.93 -2.67
C THR A 49 0.55 18.34 -3.19
N ALA A 50 1.66 18.52 -2.46
CA ALA A 50 2.96 17.96 -2.84
C ALA A 50 2.96 16.43 -2.70
N LEU A 51 2.35 15.92 -1.63
CA LEU A 51 2.20 14.49 -1.40
C LEU A 51 1.32 13.83 -2.48
N ILE A 52 0.20 14.45 -2.84
CA ILE A 52 -0.68 13.98 -3.93
C ILE A 52 0.09 13.90 -5.25
N ALA A 53 0.87 14.95 -5.58
CA ALA A 53 1.65 14.96 -6.81
C ALA A 53 2.72 13.86 -6.83
N HIS A 54 3.32 13.55 -5.68
CA HIS A 54 4.32 12.49 -5.53
C HIS A 54 3.73 11.07 -5.55
N VAL A 55 2.55 10.87 -4.92
CA VAL A 55 1.90 9.56 -4.74
C VAL A 55 1.06 9.16 -5.96
N PHE A 56 0.27 10.09 -6.52
CA PHE A 56 -0.66 9.80 -7.62
C PHE A 56 -0.14 10.22 -9.00
N GLY A 57 0.90 11.04 -9.06
CA GLY A 57 1.39 11.63 -10.31
C GLY A 57 0.54 12.82 -10.78
N SER A 58 1.22 13.81 -11.37
CA SER A 58 0.73 15.17 -11.62
C SER A 58 -0.37 15.32 -12.71
N SER A 59 -1.30 14.38 -12.87
CA SER A 59 -2.27 14.36 -13.99
C SER A 59 -3.74 14.26 -13.58
N GLY A 60 -4.12 14.73 -12.39
CA GLY A 60 -5.55 14.87 -12.06
C GLY A 60 -5.86 16.04 -11.13
N SER A 61 -7.16 16.35 -11.02
CA SER A 61 -7.64 17.42 -10.14
C SER A 61 -7.32 17.11 -8.68
N ILE A 62 -6.53 17.95 -8.02
CA ILE A 62 -6.17 17.82 -6.61
C ILE A 62 -7.42 17.60 -5.74
N THR A 63 -8.52 18.30 -6.04
CA THR A 63 -9.82 18.14 -5.36
C THR A 63 -10.38 16.72 -5.39
N LEU A 64 -10.07 15.94 -6.43
CA LEU A 64 -10.48 14.53 -6.55
C LEU A 64 -9.55 13.60 -5.75
N TRP A 65 -8.25 13.90 -5.75
CA TRP A 65 -7.23 13.07 -5.10
C TRP A 65 -7.17 13.28 -3.59
N ARG A 66 -7.48 14.47 -3.07
CA ARG A 66 -7.52 14.76 -1.63
C ARG A 66 -8.34 13.74 -0.83
N PRO A 67 -9.64 13.50 -1.13
CA PRO A 67 -10.42 12.53 -0.37
C PRO A 67 -9.93 11.09 -0.57
N LEU A 68 -9.29 10.78 -1.70
CA LEU A 68 -8.72 9.45 -1.92
C LEU A 68 -7.44 9.25 -1.09
N LEU A 69 -6.55 10.25 -1.05
CA LEU A 69 -5.36 10.25 -0.21
C LEU A 69 -5.74 10.10 1.26
N GLN A 70 -6.73 10.86 1.73
CA GLN A 70 -7.20 10.78 3.11
C GLN A 70 -7.78 9.41 3.45
N GLN A 71 -8.47 8.74 2.52
CA GLN A 71 -8.94 7.36 2.73
C GLN A 71 -7.80 6.34 2.70
N LEU A 72 -6.79 6.58 1.86
CA LEU A 72 -5.63 5.71 1.71
C LEU A 72 -4.76 5.74 2.97
N LEU A 73 -4.32 6.94 3.33
CA LEU A 73 -3.43 7.21 4.45
C LEU A 73 -4.15 7.23 5.80
N GLY A 74 -5.44 7.58 5.84
CA GLY A 74 -6.22 7.62 7.09
C GLY A 74 -6.49 6.26 7.70
N VAL A 75 -6.20 5.17 6.98
CA VAL A 75 -6.18 3.80 7.51
C VAL A 75 -4.83 3.47 8.18
N THR A 76 -3.79 4.24 7.88
CA THR A 76 -2.43 4.05 8.37
C THR A 76 -2.19 4.92 9.61
N ASP A 77 -1.89 4.31 10.75
CA ASP A 77 -1.59 5.01 12.01
C ASP A 77 -0.28 5.82 11.96
N ALA A 78 0.61 5.50 11.02
CA ALA A 78 1.91 6.14 10.85
C ALA A 78 1.86 7.56 10.25
N LEU A 79 0.70 8.00 9.74
CA LEU A 79 0.56 9.27 9.04
C LEU A 79 -0.65 10.06 9.54
N HIS A 80 -0.43 11.32 9.88
CA HIS A 80 -1.51 12.20 10.33
C HIS A 80 -1.66 13.40 9.41
N VAL A 81 -2.92 13.75 9.15
CA VAL A 81 -3.27 15.02 8.50
C VAL A 81 -3.53 16.07 9.57
N ARG A 82 -2.77 17.16 9.50
CA ARG A 82 -2.94 18.33 10.35
C ARG A 82 -4.08 19.20 9.84
N ALA A 83 -4.70 19.98 10.74
CA ALA A 83 -5.78 20.90 10.41
C ALA A 83 -5.43 21.94 9.32
N ASP A 84 -4.13 22.24 9.14
CA ASP A 84 -3.60 23.14 8.10
C ASP A 84 -3.50 22.47 6.71
N GLY A 85 -3.86 21.19 6.56
CA GLY A 85 -3.71 20.44 5.30
C GLY A 85 -2.29 19.98 5.01
N TRP A 86 -1.48 19.85 6.08
CA TRP A 86 -0.15 19.26 6.02
C TRP A 86 -0.21 17.83 6.51
N TRP A 87 0.58 16.96 5.88
CA TRP A 87 0.78 15.59 6.32
C TRP A 87 2.09 15.48 7.05
N GLU A 88 2.07 14.81 8.18
CA GLU A 88 3.21 14.56 9.04
C GLU A 88 3.30 13.07 9.40
N VAL A 89 4.52 12.60 9.59
CA VAL A 89 4.74 11.24 10.13
C VAL A 89 4.37 11.28 11.60
N ALA A 90 3.57 10.30 12.04
CA ALA A 90 3.32 10.04 13.45
C ALA A 90 4.66 9.68 14.09
N SER A 91 5.31 10.68 14.71
CA SER A 91 6.46 10.39 15.55
C SER A 91 5.94 9.56 16.72
N ALA A 92 6.28 8.28 16.73
CA ALA A 92 6.14 7.43 17.91
C ALA A 92 6.81 8.06 19.14
#